data_AF-A0A8I1SJE3-F1
#
_entry.id   AF-A0A8I1SJE3-F1
#
_cell.length_a   1.000
_cell.length_b   1.000
_cell.length_c   1.000
_cell.angle_alpha   90.00
_cell.angle_beta   90.00
_cell.angle_gamma   90.00
#
_symmetry.space_group_name_H-M   'P 1'
#
loop_
_entity.id
_entity.type
_entity.pdbx_description
1 polymer ?
#
loop_
_entity_poly.entity_id
_entity_poly.type
_entity_poly.pdbx_seq_one_letter_code
_entity_poly.pdbx_strand_id
1 'polypeptide(L)'
;MSDRIIKAQGTGQDKDDDAPAESSEMTNHPDMELDQDMDANYCFADIYLRNAPRYLEGFLGSVQEPVHGELRDANKGLLAFEDGVCEISASSSFLTVAMSASDGKGLDQIRGYFEEKLRSLSDQQVIEFDWRKH
;
A
#
# COMPACT_ATOMS: atom_id res chain seq x y z
N MET A 1 -5.43 -16.47 -52.83
CA MET A 1 -6.15 -17.76 -52.76
C MET A 1 -5.31 -18.80 -53.49
N SER A 2 -4.73 -19.75 -52.77
CA SER A 2 -4.35 -21.10 -53.21
C SER A 2 -4.00 -21.89 -51.96
N ASP A 3 -4.98 -22.65 -51.48
CA ASP A 3 -4.83 -23.69 -50.46
C ASP A 3 -4.16 -24.94 -51.04
N ARG A 4 -3.47 -25.69 -50.16
CA ARG A 4 -3.49 -27.16 -49.95
C ARG A 4 -2.08 -27.73 -49.68
N ILE A 5 -1.80 -28.75 -48.86
CA ILE A 5 -2.46 -29.55 -47.80
C ILE A 5 -1.31 -30.29 -47.06
N ILE A 6 -1.43 -30.35 -45.73
CA ILE A 6 -0.97 -31.29 -44.68
C ILE A 6 -0.19 -32.57 -45.07
N LYS A 7 0.84 -32.91 -44.26
CA LYS A 7 1.09 -34.30 -43.83
C LYS A 7 1.58 -34.34 -42.37
N ALA A 8 0.79 -34.96 -41.50
CA ALA A 8 1.18 -35.39 -40.16
C ALA A 8 1.35 -36.91 -40.18
N GLN A 9 2.39 -37.42 -39.50
CA GLN A 9 2.39 -38.76 -38.93
C GLN A 9 3.49 -38.83 -37.86
N GLY A 10 3.08 -39.03 -36.60
CA GLY A 10 3.98 -39.35 -35.50
C GLY A 10 4.18 -40.85 -35.35
N THR A 11 5.25 -41.22 -34.68
CA THR A 11 5.36 -42.45 -33.88
C THR A 11 6.52 -42.26 -32.92
N GLY A 12 6.26 -42.42 -31.62
CA GLY A 12 7.25 -42.31 -30.57
C GLY A 12 8.17 -43.53 -30.48
N GLN A 13 9.27 -43.37 -29.76
CA GLN A 13 9.90 -44.47 -29.03
C GLN A 13 10.77 -43.90 -27.90
N ASP A 14 10.38 -44.22 -26.68
CA ASP A 14 11.11 -43.96 -25.43
C ASP A 14 12.48 -44.65 -25.45
N LYS A 15 13.51 -43.92 -25.05
CA LYS A 15 14.66 -44.49 -24.33
C LYS A 15 15.20 -43.44 -23.36
N ASP A 16 15.04 -43.78 -22.09
CA ASP A 16 15.72 -43.22 -20.94
C ASP A 16 17.25 -43.22 -21.17
N ASP A 17 17.89 -42.09 -20.92
CA ASP A 17 19.28 -42.08 -20.48
C ASP A 17 19.41 -41.08 -19.32
N ASP A 18 19.77 -41.67 -18.20
CA ASP A 18 19.95 -41.15 -16.86
C ASP A 18 21.12 -40.14 -16.84
N ALA A 19 20.84 -38.88 -16.53
CA ALA A 19 21.85 -37.88 -16.23
C ALA A 19 21.48 -37.22 -14.89
N PRO A 20 22.33 -37.29 -13.86
CA PRO A 20 21.99 -36.77 -12.55
C PRO A 20 21.90 -35.25 -12.64
N ALA A 21 20.73 -34.72 -12.28
CA ALA A 21 20.54 -33.30 -12.07
C ALA A 21 21.47 -32.87 -10.94
N GLU A 22 22.54 -32.14 -11.28
CA GLU A 22 23.34 -31.45 -10.28
C GLU A 22 22.41 -30.47 -9.55
N SER A 23 22.15 -30.79 -8.29
CA SER A 23 21.46 -29.94 -7.34
C SER A 23 22.32 -28.70 -7.15
N SER A 24 22.03 -27.63 -7.91
CA SER A 24 22.42 -26.29 -7.49
C SER A 24 21.68 -26.03 -6.19
N GLU A 25 22.43 -26.11 -5.09
CA GLU A 25 22.10 -25.53 -3.81
C GLU A 25 21.55 -24.12 -4.06
N MET A 26 20.22 -23.98 -4.03
CA MET A 26 19.62 -22.72 -3.70
C MET A 26 20.09 -22.43 -2.28
N THR A 27 21.13 -21.61 -2.16
CA THR A 27 21.37 -20.84 -0.94
C THR A 27 20.04 -20.19 -0.61
N ASN A 28 19.33 -20.77 0.36
CA ASN A 28 18.21 -20.13 1.03
C ASN A 28 18.78 -18.83 1.59
N HIS A 29 18.59 -17.75 0.85
CA HIS A 29 18.65 -16.44 1.44
C HIS A 29 17.73 -16.50 2.65
N PRO A 30 18.18 -16.15 3.86
CA PRO A 30 17.26 -16.06 4.97
C PRO A 30 16.19 -15.07 4.49
N ASP A 31 14.96 -15.57 4.34
CA ASP A 31 13.79 -14.73 4.26
C ASP A 31 13.97 -13.73 5.39
N MET A 32 14.11 -12.45 5.05
CA MET A 32 13.92 -11.39 6.02
C MET A 32 12.48 -11.58 6.46
N GLU A 33 12.27 -12.36 7.52
CA GLU A 33 11.02 -12.37 8.25
C GLU A 33 10.81 -10.92 8.66
N LEU A 34 9.98 -10.22 7.89
CA LEU A 34 9.42 -8.94 8.30
C LEU A 34 8.82 -9.23 9.66
N ASP A 35 9.32 -8.52 10.67
CA ASP A 35 8.96 -8.72 12.07
C ASP A 35 7.43 -8.73 12.18
N GLN A 36 6.83 -9.90 12.43
CA GLN A 36 5.38 -10.09 12.37
C GLN A 36 4.64 -9.20 13.37
N ASP A 37 5.36 -8.67 14.36
CA ASP A 37 4.84 -7.73 15.35
C ASP A 37 4.69 -6.28 14.81
N MET A 38 5.38 -5.91 13.71
CA MET A 38 5.17 -4.61 13.05
C MET A 38 3.82 -4.53 12.32
N ASP A 39 3.28 -5.67 11.86
CA ASP A 39 1.97 -5.71 11.19
C ASP A 39 0.82 -5.43 12.18
N ALA A 40 1.01 -5.73 13.47
CA ALA A 40 -0.03 -5.54 14.49
C ALA A 40 -0.46 -4.07 14.68
N ASN A 41 0.42 -3.12 14.35
CA ASN A 41 0.22 -1.69 14.57
C ASN A 41 0.21 -0.88 13.26
N TYR A 42 -0.32 -1.49 12.21
CA TYR A 42 -0.50 -0.88 10.89
C TYR A 42 -1.97 -0.86 10.48
N CYS A 43 -2.38 0.19 9.73
CA CYS A 43 -3.65 0.18 9.02
C CYS A 43 -3.61 1.03 7.75
N PHE A 44 -4.53 0.78 6.83
CA PHE A 44 -4.67 1.57 5.62
C PHE A 44 -6.13 1.76 5.20
N ALA A 45 -6.42 2.81 4.44
CA ALA A 45 -7.73 3.10 3.89
C ALA A 45 -7.65 3.79 2.53
N ASP A 46 -8.64 3.55 1.68
CA ASP A 46 -8.89 4.35 0.48
C ASP A 46 -10.16 5.17 0.73
N ILE A 47 -10.03 6.48 0.75
CA ILE A 47 -11.09 7.40 1.14
C ILE A 47 -11.53 8.17 -0.08
N TYR A 48 -12.81 8.04 -0.44
CA TYR A 48 -13.37 8.74 -1.59
C TYR A 48 -13.55 10.23 -1.30
N LEU A 49 -12.79 11.06 -2.02
CA LEU A 49 -12.80 12.52 -1.93
C LEU A 49 -12.54 13.10 -3.32
N ARG A 50 -13.53 13.75 -3.92
CA ARG A 50 -13.34 14.42 -5.21
C ARG A 50 -12.36 15.57 -5.04
N ASN A 51 -11.45 15.72 -6.00
CA ASN A 51 -10.38 16.72 -5.95
C ASN A 51 -9.43 16.50 -4.75
N ALA A 52 -9.14 15.23 -4.45
CA ALA A 52 -8.33 14.81 -3.31
C ALA A 52 -6.98 15.54 -3.16
N PRO A 53 -6.24 15.93 -4.23
CA PRO A 53 -4.97 16.65 -4.08
C PRO A 53 -5.14 18.01 -3.39
N ARG A 54 -6.27 18.70 -3.60
CA ARG A 54 -6.58 19.96 -2.90
C ARG A 54 -6.94 19.75 -1.44
N TYR A 55 -7.62 18.64 -1.13
CA TYR A 55 -7.84 18.25 0.26
C TYR A 55 -6.52 17.93 0.95
N LEU A 56 -5.60 17.22 0.30
CA LEU A 56 -4.28 16.93 0.84
C LEU A 56 -3.48 18.23 1.12
N GLU A 57 -3.45 19.15 0.16
CA GLU A 57 -2.80 20.46 0.31
C GLU A 57 -3.37 21.23 1.51
N GLY A 58 -4.69 21.36 1.61
CA GLY A 58 -5.36 22.03 2.72
C GLY A 58 -5.17 21.32 4.07
N PHE A 59 -5.19 19.99 4.05
CA PHE A 59 -4.99 19.16 5.23
C PHE A 59 -3.61 19.38 5.84
N LEU A 60 -2.55 19.21 5.04
CA LEU A 60 -1.17 19.40 5.51
C LEU A 60 -0.88 20.86 5.89
N GLY A 61 -1.47 21.82 5.17
CA GLY A 61 -1.38 23.24 5.53
C GLY A 61 -2.07 23.62 6.85
N SER A 62 -2.93 22.75 7.37
CA SER A 62 -3.64 22.95 8.66
C SER A 62 -3.02 22.21 9.84
N VAL A 63 -1.97 21.41 9.59
CA VAL A 63 -1.24 20.66 10.62
C VAL A 63 -0.48 21.64 11.51
N GLN A 64 -0.46 21.33 12.80
CA GLN A 64 0.21 22.12 13.82
C GLN A 64 0.97 21.20 14.77
N GLU A 65 1.99 21.76 15.42
CA GLU A 65 2.74 21.09 16.48
C GLU A 65 1.79 20.47 17.53
N PRO A 66 2.09 19.27 18.03
CA PRO A 66 3.35 18.53 17.89
C PRO A 66 3.43 17.62 16.65
N VAL A 67 2.40 17.61 15.78
CA VAL A 67 2.41 16.78 14.57
C VAL A 67 3.13 17.54 13.46
N HIS A 68 4.05 16.87 12.77
CA HIS A 68 4.78 17.46 11.64
C HIS A 68 4.18 16.98 10.32
N GLY A 69 3.70 17.93 9.49
CA GLY A 69 3.13 17.64 8.18
C GLY A 69 4.07 18.08 7.05
N GLU A 70 4.31 17.21 6.08
CA GLU A 70 5.12 17.50 4.90
C GLU A 70 4.36 17.14 3.61
N LEU A 71 4.29 18.09 2.67
CA LEU A 71 3.83 17.83 1.30
C LEU A 71 5.07 17.50 0.45
N ARG A 72 5.26 16.22 0.14
CA ARG A 72 6.43 15.72 -0.64
C ARG A 72 6.30 16.05 -2.13
N ASP A 73 5.08 15.95 -2.65
CA ASP A 73 4.73 16.41 -4.00
C ASP A 73 3.24 16.78 -4.07
N ALA A 74 2.74 17.21 -5.24
CA ALA A 74 1.35 17.65 -5.41
C ALA A 74 0.28 16.61 -5.02
N ASN A 75 0.66 15.33 -4.92
CA ASN A 75 -0.21 14.20 -4.64
C ASN A 75 0.30 13.33 -3.47
N LYS A 76 1.36 13.71 -2.77
CA LYS A 76 1.93 12.90 -1.68
C LYS A 76 2.23 13.72 -0.44
N GLY A 77 1.82 13.19 0.70
CA GLY A 77 1.96 13.78 2.01
C GLY A 77 2.50 12.81 3.04
N LEU A 78 3.07 13.37 4.10
CA LEU A 78 3.47 12.65 5.29
C LEU A 78 3.00 13.42 6.52
N LEU A 79 2.50 12.71 7.52
CA LEU A 79 2.46 13.17 8.90
C LEU A 79 3.44 12.35 9.73
N ALA A 80 4.26 13.03 10.50
CA ALA A 80 5.13 12.46 11.52
C ALA A 80 4.58 12.77 12.92
N PHE A 81 4.43 11.73 13.71
CA PHE A 81 4.08 11.76 15.13
C PHE A 81 5.29 11.28 15.94
N GLU A 82 5.27 11.47 17.25
CA GLU A 82 6.35 10.99 18.15
C GLU A 82 6.60 9.48 18.00
N ASP A 83 5.52 8.69 17.94
CA ASP A 83 5.56 7.22 17.92
C ASP A 83 4.92 6.61 16.65
N GLY A 84 4.89 7.34 15.53
CA GLY A 84 4.35 6.79 14.30
C GLY A 84 4.28 7.75 13.12
N VAL A 85 3.82 7.22 11.99
CA VAL A 85 3.77 7.93 10.72
C VAL A 85 2.46 7.65 9.99
N CYS A 86 2.03 8.61 9.20
CA CYS A 86 0.90 8.48 8.29
C CYS A 86 1.32 8.98 6.90
N GLU A 87 1.39 8.07 5.95
CA GLU A 87 1.66 8.37 4.54
C GLU A 87 0.34 8.53 3.78
N ILE A 88 0.27 9.59 2.98
CA ILE A 88 -0.95 9.94 2.25
C ILE A 88 -0.61 10.10 0.78
N SER A 89 -1.35 9.43 -0.09
CA SER A 89 -1.29 9.60 -1.54
C SER A 89 -2.65 10.03 -2.06
N ALA A 90 -2.67 10.99 -2.98
CA ALA A 90 -3.88 11.53 -3.58
C ALA A 90 -3.97 11.16 -5.06
N SER A 91 -5.13 10.66 -5.48
CA SER A 91 -5.54 10.61 -6.88
C SER A 91 -6.63 11.66 -7.12
N SER A 92 -7.19 11.75 -8.33
CA SER A 92 -8.27 12.70 -8.63
C SER A 92 -9.50 12.57 -7.72
N SER A 93 -9.72 11.38 -7.13
CA SER A 93 -10.96 11.07 -6.39
C SER A 93 -10.76 10.24 -5.12
N PHE A 94 -9.52 9.93 -4.75
CA PHE A 94 -9.22 9.16 -3.56
C PHE A 94 -8.02 9.71 -2.81
N LEU A 95 -8.08 9.67 -1.49
CA LEU A 95 -6.91 9.66 -0.61
C LEU A 95 -6.64 8.22 -0.20
N THR A 96 -5.50 7.68 -0.58
CA THR A 96 -4.98 6.42 -0.05
C THR A 96 -4.08 6.76 1.13
N VAL A 97 -4.35 6.15 2.28
CA VAL A 97 -3.69 6.46 3.54
C VAL A 97 -3.14 5.18 4.13
N ALA A 98 -1.88 5.21 4.57
CA ALA A 98 -1.23 4.12 5.28
C ALA A 98 -0.63 4.68 6.58
N MET A 99 -0.85 3.99 7.70
CA MET A 99 -0.42 4.42 9.02
C MET A 99 0.28 3.29 9.74
N SER A 100 1.36 3.62 10.45
CA SER A 100 2.03 2.70 11.36
C SER A 100 2.40 3.42 12.65
N ALA A 101 2.34 2.71 13.77
CA ALA A 101 2.76 3.22 15.08
C ALA A 101 3.51 2.16 15.88
N SER A 102 4.15 2.58 16.97
CA SER A 102 4.85 1.67 17.90
C SER A 102 3.90 0.73 18.66
N ASP A 103 2.64 1.14 18.86
CA ASP A 103 1.59 0.34 19.49
C ASP A 103 0.19 0.69 18.95
N GLY A 104 -0.82 -0.14 19.29
CA GLY A 104 -2.19 0.06 18.82
C GLY A 104 -2.85 1.34 19.34
N LYS A 105 -2.42 1.87 20.49
CA LYS A 105 -2.94 3.13 21.04
C LYS A 105 -2.42 4.31 20.22
N GLY A 106 -1.15 4.30 19.85
CA GLY A 106 -0.55 5.26 18.92
C GLY A 106 -1.25 5.21 17.57
N LEU A 107 -1.54 4.02 17.04
CA LEU A 107 -2.27 3.87 15.78
C LEU A 107 -3.68 4.50 15.86
N ASP A 108 -4.42 4.24 16.95
CA ASP A 108 -5.75 4.83 17.16
C ASP A 108 -5.71 6.36 17.31
N GLN A 109 -4.63 6.91 17.90
CA GLN A 109 -4.41 8.36 17.96
C GLN A 109 -4.16 8.97 16.57
N ILE A 110 -3.30 8.34 15.76
CA ILE A 110 -3.01 8.80 14.39
C ILE A 110 -4.29 8.76 13.54
N ARG A 111 -5.06 7.67 13.64
CA ARG A 111 -6.35 7.53 12.95
C ARG A 111 -7.34 8.61 13.37
N GLY A 112 -7.52 8.81 14.67
CA GLY A 112 -8.44 9.82 15.21
C GLY A 112 -8.07 11.24 14.76
N TYR A 113 -6.79 11.59 14.86
CA TYR A 113 -6.27 12.88 14.41
C TYR A 113 -6.55 13.11 12.92
N PHE A 114 -6.23 12.10 12.09
CA PHE A 114 -6.43 12.19 10.65
C PHE A 114 -7.90 12.37 10.29
N GLU A 115 -8.78 11.55 10.88
CA GLU A 115 -10.22 11.62 10.63
C GLU A 115 -10.82 12.97 11.04
N GLU A 116 -10.49 13.47 12.23
CA GLU A 116 -10.96 14.76 12.74
C GLU A 116 -10.53 15.89 11.81
N LYS A 117 -9.24 15.94 11.47
CA LYS A 117 -8.69 16.99 10.60
C LYS A 117 -9.30 16.94 9.21
N LEU A 118 -9.42 15.77 8.60
CA LEU A 118 -9.99 15.64 7.26
C LEU A 118 -11.46 16.05 7.23
N ARG A 119 -12.24 15.68 8.26
CA ARG A 119 -13.64 16.13 8.41
C ARG A 119 -13.74 17.64 8.61
N SER A 120 -12.80 18.27 9.33
CA SER A 120 -12.81 19.73 9.56
C SER A 120 -12.64 20.56 8.28
N LEU A 121 -12.15 19.96 7.19
CA LEU A 121 -11.98 20.61 5.89
C LEU A 121 -13.22 20.47 4.98
N SER A 122 -14.22 19.71 5.42
CA SER A 122 -15.40 19.40 4.61
C SER A 122 -16.67 19.68 5.38
N ASP A 123 -17.21 20.90 5.23
CA ASP A 123 -18.45 21.31 5.89
C ASP A 123 -19.71 20.59 5.34
N GLN A 124 -19.59 19.88 4.21
CA GLN A 124 -20.75 19.39 3.44
C GLN A 124 -20.70 17.92 3.01
N GLN A 125 -19.59 17.21 3.27
CA GLN A 125 -19.44 15.83 2.80
C GLN A 125 -19.37 14.86 3.98
N VAL A 126 -20.26 13.87 3.99
CA VAL A 126 -20.09 12.69 4.85
C VAL A 126 -18.88 11.93 4.33
N ILE A 127 -17.78 11.97 5.07
CA ILE A 127 -16.55 11.23 4.74
C ILE A 127 -16.61 9.90 5.49
N GLU A 128 -16.62 8.81 4.74
CA GLU A 128 -16.57 7.45 5.26
C GLU A 128 -15.13 6.95 5.30
N PHE A 129 -14.79 6.24 6.37
CA PHE A 129 -13.46 5.68 6.58
C PHE A 129 -13.63 4.18 6.82
N ASP A 130 -13.08 3.38 5.90
CA ASP A 130 -13.04 1.92 6.02
C ASP A 130 -11.58 1.48 6.22
N TRP A 131 -11.17 1.43 7.49
CA TRP A 131 -9.81 1.06 7.88
C TRP A 131 -9.62 -0.46 7.80
N ARG A 132 -8.64 -0.88 7.00
CA ARG A 132 -8.21 -2.27 6.87
C ARG A 132 -6.96 -2.48 7.71
N LYS A 133 -6.97 -3.54 8.53
CA LYS A 133 -5.79 -4.06 9.22
C LYS A 133 -5.10 -5.07 8.31
N HIS A 134 -3.77 -5.09 8.35
CA HIS A 134 -2.99 -6.15 7.72
C HIS A 134 -2.59 -7.20 8.74
#